data_AF-A0A2E7TLJ2-F1
#
_entry.id   AF-A0A2E7TLJ2-F1
#
_cell.length_a   1.000
_cell.length_b   1.000
_cell.length_c   1.000
_cell.angle_alpha   90.00
_cell.angle_beta   90.00
_cell.angle_gamma   90.00
#
_symmetry.space_group_name_H-M   'P 1'
#
loop_
_entity.id
_entity.type
_entity.pdbx_description
1 polymer ?
#
loop_
_entity_poly.entity_id
_entity_poly.type
_entity_poly.pdbx_seq_one_letter_code
_entity_poly.pdbx_strand_id
1 'polypeptide(L)'
;MVDTNKLLSPFPANLVRKAPAGKFGDYVPHAHYVERLRDSGVQYNWECEPVYSTYKGEKRIVGAKGTITIEGMGSFVGFGDIDTFKLDNVKFNDGSNLKDAESDAFKRACMRFGLGVELWSGSTQSEEESTAVGPDGYTQEMAEADAKVEVTKVDMRKKENKPTKEDKQRMNDIMDDILNAEGNDDDLKEAPF
;
A
#
# COMPACT_ATOMS: atom_id res chain seq x y z
N MET A 1 -1.99 -25.56 -5.24
CA MET A 1 -0.74 -24.75 -5.25
C MET A 1 -1.18 -23.31 -5.45
N VAL A 2 -0.72 -22.38 -4.61
CA VAL A 2 -1.07 -20.95 -4.74
C VAL A 2 -0.53 -20.44 -6.07
N ASP A 3 -1.40 -19.81 -6.88
CA ASP A 3 -0.99 -19.19 -8.14
C ASP A 3 -0.60 -17.74 -7.88
N THR A 4 0.66 -17.54 -7.46
CA THR A 4 1.19 -16.21 -7.12
C THR A 4 1.15 -15.25 -8.31
N ASN A 5 1.25 -15.76 -9.55
CA ASN A 5 1.11 -14.94 -10.74
C ASN A 5 -0.31 -14.39 -10.83
N LYS A 6 -1.34 -15.23 -10.68
CA LYS A 6 -2.73 -14.76 -10.63
C LYS A 6 -3.00 -13.79 -9.51
N LEU A 7 -2.37 -13.97 -8.34
CA LEU A 7 -2.57 -13.11 -7.18
C LEU A 7 -1.99 -11.70 -7.39
N LEU A 8 -0.81 -11.62 -8.00
CA LEU A 8 -0.03 -10.39 -8.11
C LEU A 8 -0.10 -9.73 -9.50
N SER A 9 -0.78 -10.34 -10.46
CA SER A 9 -1.06 -9.69 -11.75
C SER A 9 -1.82 -8.39 -11.54
N PRO A 10 -1.50 -7.35 -12.33
CA PRO A 10 -2.27 -6.11 -12.37
C PRO A 10 -3.77 -6.36 -12.51
N PHE A 11 -4.60 -5.47 -11.96
CA PHE A 11 -6.02 -5.48 -12.25
C PHE A 11 -6.28 -5.09 -13.71
N PRO A 12 -7.22 -5.77 -14.38
CA PRO A 12 -7.66 -5.37 -15.72
C PRO A 12 -8.07 -3.89 -15.75
N ALA A 13 -7.61 -3.15 -16.78
CA ALA A 13 -7.86 -1.71 -16.87
C ALA A 13 -9.36 -1.33 -16.90
N ASN A 14 -10.24 -2.22 -17.36
CA ASN A 14 -11.69 -2.03 -17.35
C ASN A 14 -12.32 -2.16 -15.96
N LEU A 15 -11.62 -2.72 -14.96
CA LEU A 15 -12.05 -2.77 -13.56
C LEU A 15 -11.59 -1.54 -12.77
N VAL A 16 -10.64 -0.79 -13.33
CA VAL A 16 -10.08 0.42 -12.73
C VAL A 16 -11.06 1.58 -12.92
N ARG A 17 -11.44 2.22 -11.82
CA ARG A 17 -12.37 3.34 -11.80
C ARG A 17 -11.65 4.63 -11.41
N LYS A 18 -12.05 5.73 -12.04
CA LYS A 18 -11.61 7.07 -11.61
C LYS A 18 -12.28 7.42 -10.29
N ALA A 19 -11.51 8.00 -9.37
CA ALA A 19 -12.09 8.55 -8.15
C ALA A 19 -13.11 9.67 -8.49
N PRO A 20 -14.14 9.86 -7.64
CA PRO A 20 -15.07 10.97 -7.77
C PRO A 20 -14.35 12.33 -7.78
N ALA A 21 -14.96 13.33 -8.43
CA ALA A 21 -14.42 14.68 -8.50
C ALA A 21 -14.02 15.21 -7.10
N GLY A 22 -12.77 15.65 -6.96
CA GLY A 22 -12.20 16.12 -5.69
C GLY A 22 -11.44 15.06 -4.87
N LYS A 23 -11.43 13.80 -5.32
CA LYS A 23 -10.57 12.74 -4.78
C LYS A 23 -9.49 12.36 -5.79
N PHE A 24 -8.31 11.99 -5.30
CA PHE A 24 -7.17 11.62 -6.14
C PHE A 24 -7.00 10.09 -6.19
N GLY A 25 -6.49 9.62 -7.33
CA GLY A 25 -6.14 8.21 -7.54
C GLY A 25 -7.20 7.40 -8.28
N ASP A 26 -6.74 6.39 -8.99
CA ASP A 26 -7.59 5.36 -9.55
C ASP A 26 -7.85 4.29 -8.49
N TYR A 27 -9.00 3.63 -8.54
CA TYR A 27 -9.33 2.60 -7.56
C TYR A 27 -10.01 1.40 -8.22
N VAL A 28 -9.80 0.23 -7.62
CA VAL A 28 -10.54 -0.98 -7.95
C VAL A 28 -11.57 -1.24 -6.84
N PRO A 29 -12.85 -1.51 -7.18
CA PRO A 29 -13.87 -1.92 -6.22
C PRO A 29 -13.44 -3.10 -5.34
N HIS A 30 -13.83 -3.08 -4.07
CA HIS A 30 -13.51 -4.13 -3.09
C HIS A 30 -13.85 -5.54 -3.56
N ALA A 31 -14.99 -5.72 -4.25
CA ALA A 31 -15.42 -7.01 -4.77
C ALA A 31 -14.34 -7.70 -5.62
N HIS A 32 -13.59 -6.95 -6.42
CA HIS A 32 -12.56 -7.53 -7.29
C HIS A 32 -11.30 -7.97 -6.52
N TYR A 33 -11.02 -7.39 -5.36
CA TYR A 33 -9.97 -7.91 -4.46
C TYR A 33 -10.38 -9.26 -3.88
N VAL A 34 -11.66 -9.40 -3.50
CA VAL A 34 -12.21 -10.67 -3.00
C VAL A 34 -12.19 -11.74 -4.10
N GLU A 35 -12.61 -11.39 -5.32
CA GLU A 35 -12.54 -12.29 -6.48
C GLU A 35 -11.09 -12.70 -6.78
N ARG A 36 -10.15 -11.77 -6.78
CA ARG A 36 -8.71 -12.03 -6.98
C ARG A 36 -8.17 -13.03 -5.96
N LEU A 37 -8.47 -12.86 -4.67
CA LEU A 37 -8.05 -13.78 -3.61
C LEU A 37 -8.68 -15.16 -3.81
N ARG A 38 -9.98 -15.22 -4.10
CA ARG A 38 -10.69 -16.48 -4.38
C ARG A 38 -10.07 -17.23 -5.57
N ASP A 39 -9.86 -16.54 -6.69
CA ASP A 39 -9.46 -17.15 -7.96
C ASP A 39 -7.98 -17.53 -8.00
N SER A 40 -7.16 -16.94 -7.12
CA SER A 40 -5.75 -17.30 -6.93
C SER A 40 -5.56 -18.58 -6.09
N GLY A 41 -6.63 -19.06 -5.46
CA GLY A 41 -6.62 -20.27 -4.65
C GLY A 41 -5.89 -20.13 -3.31
N VAL A 42 -5.71 -18.89 -2.83
CA VAL A 42 -5.14 -18.64 -1.50
C VAL A 42 -6.16 -18.94 -0.40
N GLN A 43 -5.71 -19.54 0.69
CA GLN A 43 -6.49 -19.57 1.92
C GLN A 43 -6.13 -18.35 2.75
N TYR A 44 -7.15 -17.59 3.16
CA TYR A 44 -6.95 -16.39 3.96
C TYR A 44 -8.00 -16.23 5.04
N ASN A 45 -7.62 -15.54 6.10
CA ASN A 45 -8.51 -15.05 7.15
C ASN A 45 -8.52 -13.51 7.11
N TRP A 46 -9.68 -12.93 7.41
CA TRP A 46 -9.85 -11.49 7.52
C TRP A 46 -10.52 -11.14 8.85
N GLU A 47 -9.90 -10.24 9.59
CA GLU A 47 -10.43 -9.70 10.83
C GLU A 47 -10.48 -8.18 10.72
N CYS A 48 -11.55 -7.57 11.21
CA CYS A 48 -11.73 -6.13 11.18
C CYS A 48 -12.30 -5.63 12.51
N GLU A 49 -11.70 -4.57 13.03
CA GLU A 49 -12.13 -3.87 14.24
C GLU A 49 -12.45 -2.39 13.94
N PRO A 50 -13.56 -1.86 14.47
CA PRO A 50 -13.89 -0.45 14.31
C PRO A 50 -12.93 0.44 15.11
N VAL A 51 -12.53 1.56 14.52
CA VAL A 51 -11.79 2.62 15.21
C VAL A 51 -12.77 3.69 15.66
N TYR A 52 -12.85 3.89 16.99
CA TYR A 52 -13.70 4.90 17.59
C TYR A 52 -12.93 6.19 17.89
N SER A 53 -13.61 7.32 17.75
CA SER A 53 -13.15 8.61 18.28
C SER A 53 -14.35 9.46 18.71
N THR A 54 -14.08 10.57 19.37
CA THR A 54 -15.10 11.55 19.73
C THR A 54 -15.28 12.54 18.60
N TYR A 55 -16.49 12.61 18.05
CA TYR A 55 -16.88 13.55 17.01
C TYR A 55 -18.07 14.38 17.51
N LYS A 56 -17.89 15.70 17.62
CA LYS A 56 -18.91 16.64 18.13
C LYS A 56 -19.55 16.22 19.48
N GLY A 57 -18.75 15.63 20.37
CA GLY A 57 -19.18 15.19 21.70
C GLY A 57 -19.79 13.79 21.76
N GLU A 58 -19.94 13.12 20.63
CA GLU A 58 -20.46 11.74 20.56
C GLU A 58 -19.36 10.75 20.19
N LYS A 59 -19.44 9.53 20.74
CA LYS A 59 -18.56 8.42 20.33
C LYS A 59 -19.03 7.91 18.97
N ARG A 60 -18.20 8.02 17.95
CA ARG A 60 -18.50 7.64 16.56
C ARG A 60 -17.41 6.75 15.99
N ILE A 61 -17.77 5.90 15.03
CA ILE A 61 -16.78 5.16 14.21
C ILE A 61 -16.15 6.14 13.21
N VAL A 62 -14.83 6.30 13.28
CA VAL A 62 -14.04 7.19 12.40
C VAL A 62 -13.16 6.43 11.42
N GLY A 63 -13.10 5.12 11.54
CA GLY A 63 -12.33 4.25 10.66
C GLY A 63 -12.44 2.79 11.04
N ALA A 64 -11.61 1.97 10.41
CA ALA A 64 -11.49 0.55 10.68
C ALA A 64 -10.03 0.14 10.55
N LYS A 65 -9.60 -0.76 11.44
CA LYS A 65 -8.33 -1.47 11.32
C LYS A 65 -8.68 -2.91 10.97
N GLY A 66 -8.03 -3.45 9.94
CA GLY A 66 -8.23 -4.85 9.59
C GLY A 66 -6.93 -5.56 9.29
N THR A 67 -6.93 -6.86 9.55
CA THR A 67 -5.78 -7.74 9.41
C THR A 67 -6.16 -8.87 8.47
N ILE A 68 -5.45 -8.98 7.34
CA ILE A 68 -5.53 -10.15 6.47
C ILE A 68 -4.33 -11.05 6.71
N THR A 69 -4.59 -12.34 6.89
CA THR A 69 -3.58 -13.38 7.00
C THR A 69 -3.75 -14.34 5.83
N ILE A 70 -2.73 -14.49 5.00
CA ILE A 70 -2.72 -15.46 3.90
C ILE A 70 -1.76 -16.60 4.27
N GLU A 71 -2.24 -17.84 4.19
CA GLU A 71 -1.44 -19.01 4.52
C GLU A 71 -0.15 -19.04 3.68
N GLY A 72 1.01 -19.12 4.35
CA GLY A 72 2.32 -19.12 3.70
C GLY A 72 2.86 -17.75 3.25
N MET A 73 2.08 -16.67 3.35
CA MET A 73 2.53 -15.30 3.05
C MET A 73 2.57 -14.37 4.28
N GLY A 74 1.97 -14.78 5.39
CA GLY A 74 1.97 -14.03 6.65
C GLY A 74 0.74 -13.12 6.80
N SER A 75 0.88 -12.09 7.63
CA SER A 75 -0.24 -11.22 8.03
C SER A 75 0.12 -9.75 7.84
N PHE A 76 -0.82 -8.98 7.29
CA PHE A 76 -0.68 -7.54 7.13
C PHE A 76 -1.91 -6.78 7.62
N VAL A 77 -1.65 -5.59 8.17
CA VAL A 77 -2.67 -4.69 8.70
C VAL A 77 -2.94 -3.58 7.71
N GLY A 78 -4.21 -3.26 7.48
CA GLY A 78 -4.67 -2.09 6.75
C GLY A 78 -5.56 -1.21 7.62
N PHE A 79 -5.62 0.07 7.27
CA PHE A 79 -6.44 1.07 7.95
C PHE A 79 -7.29 1.80 6.92
N GLY A 80 -8.61 1.83 7.14
CA GLY A 80 -9.54 2.62 6.35
C GLY A 80 -10.12 3.74 7.19
N ASP A 81 -10.37 4.88 6.55
CA ASP A 81 -10.90 6.09 7.16
C ASP A 81 -12.32 6.41 6.69
N ILE A 82 -13.02 7.22 7.48
CA ILE A 82 -14.31 7.78 7.12
C ILE A 82 -14.13 9.24 6.74
N ASP A 83 -14.63 9.62 5.57
CA ASP A 83 -14.66 11.02 5.18
C ASP A 83 -15.47 11.84 6.21
N THR A 84 -14.92 12.97 6.67
CA THR A 84 -15.55 13.83 7.68
C THR A 84 -16.99 14.25 7.31
N PHE A 85 -17.28 14.47 6.02
CA PHE A 85 -18.62 14.84 5.58
C PHE A 85 -19.67 13.75 5.86
N LYS A 86 -19.26 12.47 5.96
CA LYS A 86 -20.17 11.37 6.32
C LYS A 86 -20.47 11.36 7.81
N LEU A 87 -19.53 11.78 8.65
CA LEU A 87 -19.75 11.93 10.09
C LEU A 87 -20.79 13.02 10.40
N ASP A 88 -20.86 14.05 9.54
CA ASP A 88 -21.83 15.16 9.63
C ASP A 88 -23.20 14.87 9.03
N ASN A 89 -23.33 13.85 8.21
CA ASN A 89 -24.52 13.64 7.40
C ASN A 89 -25.38 12.52 7.98
N VAL A 90 -26.61 12.89 8.37
CA VAL A 90 -27.62 12.00 8.98
C VAL A 90 -27.97 10.76 8.17
N LYS A 91 -27.66 10.74 6.86
CA LYS A 91 -27.86 9.56 6.01
C LYS A 91 -26.83 8.46 6.25
N PHE A 92 -25.70 8.79 6.89
CA PHE A 92 -24.65 7.82 7.21
C PHE A 92 -24.63 7.55 8.71
N ASN A 93 -24.90 6.29 9.06
CA ASN A 93 -24.78 5.80 10.43
C ASN A 93 -23.46 5.06 10.61
N ASP A 94 -23.15 4.69 11.86
CA ASP A 94 -21.91 4.00 12.19
C ASP A 94 -21.78 2.65 11.47
N GLY A 95 -22.89 1.98 11.15
CA GLY A 95 -22.88 0.76 10.35
C GLY A 95 -22.50 0.98 8.88
N SER A 96 -23.04 2.01 8.22
CA SER A 96 -22.63 2.37 6.86
C SER A 96 -21.19 2.88 6.81
N ASN A 97 -20.77 3.63 7.83
CA ASN A 97 -19.40 4.09 7.95
C ASN A 97 -18.46 2.90 8.09
N LEU A 98 -18.72 1.98 9.02
CA LEU A 98 -17.87 0.80 9.21
C LEU A 98 -17.71 -0.02 7.93
N LYS A 99 -18.77 -0.19 7.12
CA LYS A 99 -18.68 -0.87 5.82
C LYS A 99 -17.71 -0.19 4.86
N ASP A 100 -17.74 1.13 4.80
CA ASP A 100 -16.85 1.90 3.91
C ASP A 100 -15.39 1.84 4.39
N ALA A 101 -15.15 2.00 5.69
CA ALA A 101 -13.79 1.93 6.25
C ALA A 101 -13.22 0.50 6.21
N GLU A 102 -14.03 -0.53 6.48
CA GLU A 102 -13.60 -1.93 6.39
C GLU A 102 -13.17 -2.28 4.97
N SER A 103 -13.95 -1.84 3.98
CA SER A 103 -13.62 -2.03 2.56
C SER A 103 -12.28 -1.41 2.17
N ASP A 104 -11.97 -0.22 2.69
CA ASP A 104 -10.69 0.45 2.44
C ASP A 104 -9.53 -0.18 3.23
N ALA A 105 -9.76 -0.57 4.49
CA ALA A 105 -8.80 -1.32 5.29
C ALA A 105 -8.39 -2.63 4.61
N PHE A 106 -9.37 -3.38 4.08
CA PHE A 106 -9.14 -4.63 3.37
C PHE A 106 -8.24 -4.45 2.15
N LYS A 107 -8.56 -3.49 1.28
CA LYS A 107 -7.76 -3.21 0.07
C LYS A 107 -6.34 -2.80 0.44
N ARG A 108 -6.16 -1.93 1.43
CA ARG A 108 -4.82 -1.49 1.88
C ARG A 108 -4.02 -2.61 2.53
N ALA A 109 -4.68 -3.53 3.21
CA ALA A 109 -4.01 -4.71 3.75
C ALA A 109 -3.58 -5.66 2.61
N CYS A 110 -4.44 -5.88 1.60
CA CYS A 110 -4.14 -6.65 0.40
C CYS A 110 -2.96 -6.06 -0.41
N MET A 111 -2.88 -4.72 -0.52
CA MET A 111 -1.77 -4.05 -1.21
C MET A 111 -0.40 -4.40 -0.64
N ARG A 112 -0.29 -4.73 0.65
CA ARG A 112 1.00 -5.12 1.27
C ARG A 112 1.50 -6.47 0.78
N PHE A 113 0.61 -7.31 0.26
CA PHE A 113 0.97 -8.54 -0.46
C PHE A 113 1.31 -8.28 -1.93
N GLY A 114 1.02 -7.10 -2.47
CA GLY A 114 1.27 -6.74 -3.88
C GLY A 114 0.00 -6.55 -4.72
N LEU A 115 -1.20 -6.77 -4.16
CA LEU A 115 -2.46 -6.65 -4.91
C LEU A 115 -2.83 -5.17 -5.17
N GLY A 116 -2.94 -4.77 -6.43
CA GLY A 116 -3.38 -3.41 -6.77
C GLY A 116 -2.33 -2.32 -6.48
N VAL A 117 -1.05 -2.69 -6.38
CA VAL A 117 0.05 -1.73 -6.15
C VAL A 117 0.24 -0.82 -7.36
N GLU A 118 -0.06 -1.30 -8.57
CA GLU A 118 -0.01 -0.56 -9.83
C GLU A 118 -0.89 0.71 -9.83
N LEU A 119 -1.97 0.69 -9.05
CA LEU A 119 -2.88 1.84 -8.89
C LEU A 119 -2.22 3.01 -8.14
N TRP A 120 -1.16 2.73 -7.37
CA TRP A 120 -0.49 3.68 -6.49
C TRP A 120 0.93 4.04 -6.93
N SER A 121 1.64 3.11 -7.57
CA SER A 121 2.99 3.36 -8.11
C SER A 121 2.98 4.26 -9.35
N GLY A 122 1.81 4.46 -9.97
CA GLY A 122 1.71 5.17 -11.26
C GLY A 122 2.30 4.39 -12.43
N SER A 123 2.66 3.12 -12.22
CA SER A 123 3.14 2.23 -13.28
C SER A 123 1.95 1.58 -13.97
N THR A 124 1.70 1.93 -15.22
CA THR A 124 0.85 1.13 -16.10
C THR A 124 1.58 -0.17 -16.41
N GLN A 125 1.11 -1.28 -15.87
CA GLN A 125 1.53 -2.63 -16.30
C GLN A 125 0.36 -3.24 -17.05
N SER A 126 0.58 -3.62 -18.31
CA SER A 126 -0.43 -4.35 -19.08
C SER A 126 -0.48 -5.82 -18.63
N GLU A 127 -1.63 -6.48 -18.79
CA GLU A 127 -1.78 -7.90 -18.41
C GLU A 127 -0.82 -8.80 -19.21
N GLU A 128 -0.49 -8.44 -20.45
CA GLU A 128 0.50 -9.09 -21.32
C GLU A 128 1.94 -9.00 -20.78
N GLU A 129 2.31 -7.92 -20.09
CA GLU A 129 3.64 -7.78 -19.47
C GLU A 129 3.81 -8.61 -18.17
N SER A 130 2.70 -9.11 -17.59
CA SER A 130 2.68 -9.99 -16.42
C SER A 130 2.79 -11.47 -16.77
N THR A 131 2.53 -11.84 -18.04
CA THR A 131 2.80 -13.18 -18.54
C THR A 131 4.26 -13.26 -19.01
N ALA A 132 5.14 -13.79 -18.17
CA ALA A 132 6.39 -14.35 -18.68
C ALA A 132 6.02 -15.57 -19.54
N VAL A 133 5.91 -15.34 -20.85
CA VAL A 133 5.54 -16.36 -21.84
C VAL A 133 6.57 -17.50 -21.82
N GLY A 134 6.09 -18.74 -21.73
CA GLY A 134 6.91 -19.95 -21.97
C GLY A 134 7.34 -20.03 -23.45
N PRO A 135 8.45 -20.73 -23.76
CA PRO A 135 9.27 -20.42 -24.92
C PRO A 135 8.82 -21.14 -26.20
N ASP A 136 7.65 -20.82 -26.74
CA ASP A 136 7.30 -21.20 -28.12
C ASP A 136 6.21 -20.28 -28.71
N GLY A 137 6.62 -19.32 -29.57
CA GLY A 137 5.71 -18.70 -30.54
C GLY A 137 5.64 -17.17 -30.64
N TYR A 138 6.49 -16.38 -29.97
CA TYR A 138 6.47 -14.92 -30.14
C TYR A 138 7.26 -14.50 -31.40
N THR A 139 6.54 -14.03 -32.44
CA THR A 139 7.13 -13.66 -33.74
C THR A 139 7.64 -12.22 -33.79
N GLN A 140 8.69 -12.00 -34.58
CA GLN A 140 9.42 -10.73 -34.68
C GLN A 140 8.57 -9.53 -35.15
N GLU A 141 7.48 -9.77 -35.90
CA GLU A 141 6.54 -8.72 -36.34
C GLU A 141 5.64 -8.21 -35.20
N MET A 142 5.41 -9.03 -34.15
CA MET A 142 4.67 -8.61 -32.95
C MET A 142 5.55 -7.76 -32.02
N ALA A 143 6.86 -8.03 -32.01
CA ALA A 143 7.86 -7.25 -31.27
C ALA A 143 8.00 -5.80 -31.76
N GLU A 144 7.71 -5.52 -33.04
CA GLU A 144 7.82 -4.17 -33.62
C GLU A 144 6.56 -3.32 -33.41
N ALA A 145 5.40 -3.95 -33.19
CA ALA A 145 4.14 -3.26 -32.87
C ALA A 145 4.09 -2.80 -31.39
N ASP A 146 4.67 -3.59 -30.47
CA ASP A 146 4.77 -3.27 -29.05
C ASP A 146 5.85 -2.20 -28.73
N ALA A 147 6.69 -1.85 -29.72
CA ALA A 147 7.83 -0.95 -29.57
C ALA A 147 7.47 0.56 -29.44
N LYS A 148 6.21 0.96 -29.23
CA LYS A 148 5.82 2.39 -29.26
C LYS A 148 5.15 3.00 -28.04
N VAL A 149 5.15 2.35 -26.87
CA VAL A 149 4.99 3.07 -25.60
C VAL A 149 5.89 2.46 -24.54
N GLU A 150 7.09 3.01 -24.39
CA GLU A 150 8.00 2.66 -23.30
C GLU A 150 7.45 3.14 -21.95
N VAL A 151 7.06 2.21 -21.08
CA VAL A 151 7.06 2.44 -19.64
C VAL A 151 8.14 1.54 -19.05
N THR A 152 9.28 2.14 -18.72
CA THR A 152 10.42 1.42 -18.18
C THR A 152 10.08 0.83 -16.81
N LYS A 153 10.21 -0.50 -16.68
CA LYS A 153 10.21 -1.21 -15.40
C LYS A 153 11.24 -0.55 -14.47
N VAL A 154 10.78 0.22 -13.49
CA VAL A 154 11.65 0.70 -12.42
C VAL A 154 11.76 -0.41 -11.39
N ASP A 155 12.84 -1.18 -11.43
CA ASP A 155 13.20 -2.09 -10.33
C ASP A 155 13.38 -1.23 -9.07
N MET A 156 12.48 -1.38 -8.09
CA MET A 156 12.51 -0.61 -6.85
C MET A 156 13.80 -0.82 -6.05
N ARG A 157 14.53 -1.93 -6.27
CA ARG A 157 15.88 -2.15 -5.69
C ARG A 157 16.95 -1.27 -6.34
N LYS A 158 16.71 -0.77 -7.56
CA LYS A 158 17.58 0.18 -8.26
C LYS A 158 17.20 1.64 -7.98
N LYS A 159 16.04 1.88 -7.37
CA LYS A 159 15.59 3.20 -6.88
C LYS A 159 16.14 3.50 -5.47
N GLU A 160 17.38 3.10 -5.21
CA GLU A 160 18.11 3.67 -4.10
C GLU A 160 18.41 5.13 -4.47
N ASN A 161 17.77 6.09 -3.79
CA ASN A 161 18.39 7.40 -3.62
C ASN A 161 19.66 7.16 -2.80
N LYS A 162 20.74 6.71 -3.45
CA LYS A 162 22.04 6.61 -2.80
C LYS A 162 22.38 8.03 -2.34
N PRO A 163 22.53 8.28 -1.03
CA PRO A 163 22.90 9.60 -0.56
C PRO A 163 24.16 10.03 -1.32
N THR A 164 24.15 11.26 -1.81
CA THR A 164 25.30 11.81 -2.53
C THR A 164 26.53 11.78 -1.62
N LYS A 165 27.73 11.95 -2.18
CA LYS A 165 28.94 12.02 -1.35
C LYS A 165 28.84 13.13 -0.29
N GLU A 166 28.14 14.21 -0.62
CA GLU A 166 27.89 15.35 0.28
C GLU A 166 26.90 14.98 1.39
N ASP A 167 25.82 14.24 1.07
CA ASP A 167 24.88 13.76 2.09
C ASP A 167 25.55 12.79 3.06
N LYS A 168 26.42 11.90 2.55
CA LYS A 168 27.22 10.99 3.39
C LYS A 168 28.20 11.73 4.29
N GLN A 169 28.83 12.78 3.76
CA GLN A 169 29.75 13.63 4.54
C GLN A 169 28.99 14.31 5.69
N ARG A 170 27.84 14.94 5.40
CA ARG A 170 27.00 15.58 6.43
C ARG A 170 26.50 14.60 7.47
N MET A 171 26.11 13.38 7.05
CA MET A 171 25.68 12.34 7.98
C MET A 171 26.83 11.88 8.91
N ASN A 172 28.05 11.81 8.40
CA ASN A 172 29.24 11.48 9.20
C ASN A 172 29.60 12.63 10.16
N ASP A 173 29.57 13.88 9.69
CA ASP A 173 29.87 15.05 10.52
C ASP A 173 28.88 15.16 11.70
N ILE A 174 27.58 14.87 11.46
CA ILE A 174 26.55 14.82 12.51
C ILE A 174 26.79 13.66 13.49
N MET A 175 27.19 12.49 13.00
CA MET A 175 27.52 11.33 13.83
C MET A 175 28.74 11.60 14.72
N ASP A 176 29.78 12.24 14.18
CA ASP A 176 30.98 12.60 14.91
C ASP A 176 30.69 13.66 15.99
N ASP A 177 29.82 14.63 15.71
CA ASP A 177 29.37 15.60 16.73
C ASP A 177 28.58 14.93 17.87
N ILE A 178 27.73 13.94 17.57
CA ILE A 178 26.98 13.19 18.58
C ILE A 178 27.93 12.34 19.44
N LEU A 179 28.87 11.62 18.81
CA LEU A 179 29.83 10.78 19.52
C LEU A 179 30.84 11.58 20.36
N ASN A 180 31.16 12.81 19.94
CA ASN A 180 32.02 13.70 20.72
C ASN A 180 31.25 14.46 21.81
N ALA A 181 29.92 14.57 21.73
CA ALA A 181 29.09 15.15 22.79
C ALA A 181 28.90 14.21 23.99
N GLU A 182 28.96 12.88 23.78
CA GLU A 182 28.88 11.87 24.84
C GLU A 182 30.20 11.71 25.65
N GLY A 183 31.25 12.45 25.30
CA GLY A 183 32.56 12.40 25.96
C GLY A 183 32.79 13.42 27.08
N ASN A 184 31.79 14.22 27.47
CA ASN A 184 31.96 15.34 28.40
C ASN A 184 31.00 15.29 29.62
N ASP A 185 30.71 14.08 30.12
CA ASP A 185 29.86 13.86 31.30
C ASP A 185 30.68 13.70 32.61
N ASP A 186 31.73 14.52 32.78
CA ASP A 186 32.66 14.46 33.94
C ASP A 186 32.60 15.71 34.84
N ASP A 187 31.46 16.43 34.87
CA ASP A 187 31.30 17.62 35.74
C ASP A 187 29.93 17.73 36.44
N LEU A 188 29.35 16.60 36.85
CA LEU A 188 28.32 16.58 37.90
C LEU A 188 29.01 16.62 39.29
N LYS A 189 29.52 17.80 39.65
CA LYS A 189 29.93 18.09 41.04
C LYS A 189 28.70 18.04 41.94
N GLU A 190 28.78 17.19 42.96
CA GLU A 190 27.82 17.05 44.05
C GLU A 190 27.36 18.40 44.60
N ALA A 191 26.05 18.62 44.64
CA ALA A 191 25.47 19.69 45.45
C ALA A 191 25.44 19.22 46.93
N PRO A 192 25.94 20.02 47.88
CA PRO A 192 25.91 19.64 49.29
C PRO A 192 24.46 19.63 49.83
N PHE A 193 24.23 18.67 50.72
CA PHE A 193 22.99 18.35 51.45
C PHE A 193 22.26 19.54 52.06
#